data_AF-A0AAW9IK44-F1
#
_entry.id   AF-A0AAW9IK44-F1
#
_cell.length_a   1.000
_cell.length_b   1.000
_cell.length_c   1.000
_cell.angle_alpha   90.00
_cell.angle_beta   90.00
_cell.angle_gamma   90.00
#
_symmetry.space_group_name_H-M   'P 1'
#
loop_
_entity.id
_entity.type
_entity.pdbx_description
1 polymer ?
#
loop_
_entity_poly.entity_id
_entity_poly.type
_entity_poly.pdbx_seq_one_letter_code
_entity_poly.pdbx_strand_id
1 'polypeptide(L)'
;NEEITAIGIENPKIAVAALNPHGSDNGLFGNEEKEALIPAILEAKELGINAIGPVPADSIFHLGKSGIYDAILSLYHDQGHIACKTFDFDKTISLTLGLPFLRASVDHGTAFDIAGKNLAQAISMVESVIVSCDYWNLMNK
;
A
#
# COMPACT_ATOMS: atom_id res chain seq x y z
N ASN A 1 8.62 6.90 -1.07
CA ASN A 1 9.74 7.07 -2.01
C ASN A 1 11.00 6.47 -1.41
N GLU A 2 11.58 7.08 -0.38
CA GLU A 2 12.84 6.66 0.27
C GLU A 2 12.89 5.16 0.60
N GLU A 3 11.86 4.65 1.28
CA GLU A 3 11.76 3.25 1.71
C GLU A 3 11.70 2.24 0.56
N ILE A 4 11.12 2.65 -0.58
CA ILE A 4 11.01 1.81 -1.77
C ILE A 4 12.33 1.85 -2.55
N THR A 5 12.99 3.01 -2.58
CA THR A 5 14.34 3.15 -3.11
C THR A 5 15.36 2.35 -2.30
N ALA A 6 15.22 2.32 -0.97
CA ALA A 6 16.11 1.59 -0.06
C ALA A 6 16.14 0.07 -0.31
N ILE A 7 15.08 -0.49 -0.91
CA ILE A 7 15.02 -1.91 -1.29
C ILE A 7 15.42 -2.16 -2.75
N GLY A 8 16.02 -1.18 -3.43
CA GLY A 8 16.61 -1.32 -4.76
C GLY A 8 15.69 -1.00 -5.93
N ILE A 9 14.51 -0.43 -5.70
CA ILE A 9 13.65 0.05 -6.80
C ILE A 9 14.00 1.51 -7.08
N GLU A 10 14.82 1.72 -8.11
CA GLU A 10 15.19 3.07 -8.54
C GLU A 10 13.99 3.82 -9.14
N ASN A 11 13.80 5.07 -8.73
CA ASN A 11 12.71 5.95 -9.20
C ASN A 11 11.30 5.31 -9.17
N PRO A 12 10.86 4.83 -7.98
CA PRO A 12 9.66 4.01 -7.85
C PRO A 12 8.41 4.76 -8.31
N LYS A 13 7.61 4.13 -9.16
CA LYS A 13 6.36 4.69 -9.66
C LYS A 13 5.25 4.46 -8.64
N ILE A 14 4.93 5.51 -7.89
CA ILE A 14 3.95 5.47 -6.80
C ILE A 14 2.62 6.04 -7.30
N ALA A 15 1.61 5.20 -7.45
CA ALA A 15 0.27 5.67 -7.82
C ALA A 15 -0.48 6.17 -6.59
N VAL A 16 -1.11 7.34 -6.70
CA VAL A 16 -1.94 7.95 -5.67
C VAL A 16 -3.40 7.74 -6.04
N ALA A 17 -4.17 7.09 -5.17
CA ALA A 17 -5.59 6.90 -5.38
C ALA A 17 -6.32 8.26 -5.33
N ALA A 18 -7.38 8.37 -6.13
CA ALA A 18 -8.38 9.41 -5.96
C ALA A 18 -9.07 9.25 -4.60
N LEU A 19 -9.46 10.37 -3.98
CA LEU A 19 -10.33 10.37 -2.80
C LEU A 19 -11.76 10.07 -3.20
N ASN A 20 -12.24 10.78 -4.22
CA ASN A 20 -13.61 10.71 -4.67
C ASN A 20 -13.78 9.64 -5.76
N PRO A 21 -15.01 9.07 -5.88
CA PRO A 21 -15.35 8.21 -7.01
C PRO A 21 -14.98 8.86 -8.34
N HIS A 22 -14.39 8.08 -9.24
CA HIS A 22 -13.95 8.55 -10.57
C HIS A 22 -13.02 9.78 -10.57
N GLY A 23 -12.33 10.09 -9.47
CA GLY A 23 -11.45 11.29 -9.42
C GLY A 23 -12.25 12.59 -9.50
N SER A 24 -13.34 12.66 -8.74
CA SER A 24 -14.34 13.73 -8.72
C SER A 24 -15.18 13.91 -9.97
N ASP A 25 -14.89 13.19 -11.07
CA ASP A 25 -15.58 13.38 -12.36
C ASP A 25 -15.71 14.86 -12.73
N ASN A 26 -14.56 15.55 -12.79
CA ASN A 26 -14.45 17.00 -13.05
C ASN A 26 -15.17 17.92 -12.04
N GLY A 27 -15.33 17.47 -10.80
CA GLY A 27 -15.95 18.26 -9.73
C GLY A 27 -17.41 17.91 -9.46
N LEU A 28 -17.97 16.91 -10.17
CA LEU A 28 -19.32 16.40 -9.91
C LEU A 28 -19.39 15.67 -8.55
N PHE A 29 -18.31 15.04 -8.13
CA PHE A 29 -18.18 14.33 -6.86
C PHE A 29 -17.05 14.93 -6.02
N GLY A 30 -17.29 16.09 -5.41
CA GLY A 30 -16.28 16.76 -4.57
C GLY A 30 -15.19 17.47 -5.39
N ASN A 31 -14.30 18.20 -4.71
CA ASN A 31 -13.24 19.00 -5.33
C ASN A 31 -11.85 18.72 -4.75
N GLU A 32 -11.74 17.78 -3.82
CA GLU A 32 -10.53 17.47 -3.06
C GLU A 32 -9.36 17.09 -3.99
N GLU A 33 -9.64 16.42 -5.11
CA GLU A 33 -8.68 16.13 -6.16
C GLU A 33 -8.00 17.40 -6.66
N LYS A 34 -8.80 18.40 -7.02
CA LYS A 34 -8.31 19.67 -7.57
C LYS A 34 -7.67 20.54 -6.50
N GLU A 35 -8.29 20.60 -5.33
CA GLU A 35 -7.91 21.54 -4.26
C GLU A 35 -6.71 21.05 -3.44
N ALA A 36 -6.51 19.74 -3.33
CA ALA A 36 -5.48 19.15 -2.46
C ALA A 36 -4.60 18.11 -3.17
N LEU A 37 -5.18 17.07 -3.78
CA LEU A 37 -4.38 15.93 -4.26
C LEU A 37 -3.51 16.30 -5.47
N ILE A 38 -4.05 16.98 -6.49
CA ILE A 38 -3.30 17.39 -7.68
C ILE A 38 -2.14 18.31 -7.29
N PRO A 39 -2.35 19.38 -6.50
CA PRO A 39 -1.25 20.19 -5.96
C PRO A 39 -0.19 19.35 -5.23
N ALA A 40 -0.59 18.46 -4.33
CA ALA A 40 0.35 17.63 -3.57
C ALA A 40 1.15 16.65 -4.44
N ILE A 41 0.52 16.09 -5.50
CA ILE A 41 1.20 15.22 -6.46
C ILE A 41 2.19 16.01 -7.31
N LEU A 42 1.86 17.24 -7.70
CA LEU A 42 2.79 18.11 -8.43
C LEU A 42 3.99 18.51 -7.55
N GLU A 43 3.75 18.89 -6.31
CA GLU A 43 4.81 19.19 -5.33
C GLU A 43 5.71 17.96 -5.10
N ALA A 44 5.12 16.78 -4.95
CA ALA A 44 5.89 15.54 -4.84
C ALA A 44 6.79 15.29 -6.07
N LYS A 45 6.30 15.59 -7.29
CA LYS A 45 7.10 15.51 -8.51
C LYS A 45 8.24 16.53 -8.55
N GLU A 46 8.01 17.75 -8.06
CA GLU A 46 9.06 18.77 -7.94
C GLU A 46 10.17 18.32 -6.97
N LEU A 47 9.82 17.52 -5.95
CA LEU A 47 10.76 16.84 -5.05
C LEU A 47 11.43 15.59 -5.66
N GLY A 48 11.18 15.29 -6.93
CA GLY A 48 11.75 14.14 -7.64
C GLY A 48 11.07 12.80 -7.35
N ILE A 49 9.88 12.81 -6.73
CA ILE A 49 9.09 11.60 -6.50
C ILE A 49 8.27 11.30 -7.75
N ASN A 50 8.39 10.08 -8.29
CA ASN A 50 7.60 9.61 -9.43
C ASN A 50 6.16 9.25 -9.02
N ALA A 51 5.42 10.26 -8.56
CA ALA A 51 4.02 10.15 -8.16
C ALA A 51 3.08 10.21 -9.38
N ILE A 52 2.13 9.29 -9.49
CA ILE A 52 1.15 9.21 -10.58
C ILE A 52 -0.26 9.31 -10.01
N GLY A 53 -1.08 10.25 -10.49
CA GLY A 53 -2.48 10.34 -10.10
C GLY A 53 -3.02 11.77 -10.08
N PRO A 54 -4.19 11.98 -9.44
CA PRO A 54 -4.99 10.95 -8.76
C PRO A 54 -5.56 9.93 -9.75
N VAL A 55 -5.49 8.63 -9.41
CA VAL A 55 -6.03 7.53 -10.25
C VAL A 55 -7.34 7.03 -9.63
N PRO A 56 -8.43 6.83 -10.41
CA PRO A 56 -9.69 6.31 -9.90
C PRO A 56 -9.52 5.02 -9.08
N ALA A 57 -10.09 5.02 -7.87
CA ALA A 57 -9.88 3.96 -6.87
C ALA A 57 -10.41 2.58 -7.31
N ASP A 58 -11.40 2.54 -8.20
CA ASP A 58 -11.97 1.33 -8.80
C ASP A 58 -11.01 0.62 -9.76
N SER A 59 -10.06 1.36 -10.36
CA SER A 59 -9.11 0.83 -11.35
C SER A 59 -7.68 0.70 -10.83
N ILE A 60 -7.27 1.56 -9.87
CA ILE A 60 -5.88 1.66 -9.43
C ILE A 60 -5.30 0.32 -8.96
N PHE A 61 -6.05 -0.48 -8.19
CA PHE A 61 -5.55 -1.77 -7.66
C PHE A 61 -5.43 -2.84 -8.74
N HIS A 62 -6.31 -2.83 -9.74
CA HIS A 62 -6.17 -3.70 -10.90
C HIS A 62 -4.91 -3.37 -11.70
N LEU A 63 -4.62 -2.08 -11.90
CA LEU A 63 -3.41 -1.59 -12.56
C LEU A 63 -2.14 -1.85 -11.73
N GLY A 64 -2.22 -1.75 -10.39
CA GLY A 64 -1.13 -2.13 -9.50
C GLY A 64 -0.80 -3.63 -9.64
N LYS A 65 -1.83 -4.48 -9.62
CA LYS A 65 -1.67 -5.93 -9.80
C LYS A 65 -1.05 -6.30 -11.16
N SER A 66 -1.25 -5.51 -12.22
CA SER A 66 -0.62 -5.75 -13.52
C SER A 66 0.86 -5.32 -13.59
N GLY A 67 1.41 -4.74 -12.52
CA GLY A 67 2.80 -4.31 -12.44
C GLY A 67 3.06 -2.93 -13.07
N ILE A 68 2.01 -2.15 -13.34
CA ILE A 68 2.18 -0.79 -13.88
C ILE A 68 2.82 0.14 -12.83
N TYR A 69 2.52 -0.09 -11.55
CA TYR A 69 2.97 0.69 -10.40
C TYR A 69 3.76 -0.18 -9.42
N ASP A 70 4.79 0.40 -8.80
CA ASP A 70 5.58 -0.26 -7.76
C ASP A 70 4.91 -0.20 -6.39
N ALA A 71 4.14 0.87 -6.15
CA ALA A 71 3.34 1.03 -4.94
C ALA A 71 2.07 1.85 -5.22
N ILE A 72 1.07 1.64 -4.36
CA ILE A 72 -0.17 2.41 -4.33
C ILE A 72 -0.28 3.12 -2.99
N LEU A 73 -0.49 4.44 -3.02
CA LEU A 73 -0.90 5.24 -1.88
C LEU A 73 -2.43 5.35 -1.88
N SER A 74 -3.07 4.60 -1.00
CA SER A 74 -4.48 4.77 -0.66
C SER A 74 -4.66 5.92 0.34
N LEU A 75 -5.77 6.65 0.23
CA LEU A 75 -6.02 7.84 1.07
C LEU A 75 -6.74 7.52 2.38
N TYR A 76 -7.40 6.37 2.45
CA TYR A 76 -8.06 5.90 3.66
C TYR A 76 -8.00 4.36 3.75
N HIS A 77 -8.19 3.86 4.97
CA HIS A 77 -7.97 2.46 5.34
C HIS A 77 -8.68 1.47 4.41
N ASP A 78 -10.01 1.55 4.32
CA ASP A 78 -10.79 0.55 3.58
C ASP A 78 -10.55 0.61 2.07
N GLN A 79 -10.09 1.75 1.52
CA GLN A 79 -9.75 1.87 0.11
C GLN A 79 -8.67 0.86 -0.29
N GLY A 80 -7.61 0.74 0.52
CA GLY A 80 -6.50 -0.17 0.26
C GLY A 80 -6.71 -1.55 0.87
N HIS A 81 -7.15 -1.61 2.13
CA HIS A 81 -7.24 -2.87 2.87
C HIS A 81 -8.24 -3.85 2.23
N ILE A 82 -9.37 -3.37 1.71
CA ILE A 82 -10.32 -4.25 1.00
C ILE A 82 -9.66 -4.87 -0.23
N ALA A 83 -8.92 -4.08 -1.02
CA ALA A 83 -8.26 -4.56 -2.22
C ALA A 83 -7.18 -5.62 -1.90
N CYS A 84 -6.30 -5.35 -0.92
CA CYS A 84 -5.27 -6.30 -0.49
C CYS A 84 -5.87 -7.61 0.03
N LYS A 85 -6.88 -7.52 0.92
CA LYS A 85 -7.54 -8.69 1.50
C LYS A 85 -8.32 -9.52 0.49
N THR A 86 -8.90 -8.87 -0.52
CA THR A 86 -9.57 -9.55 -1.64
C THR A 86 -8.57 -10.25 -2.55
N PHE A 87 -7.36 -9.70 -2.68
CA PHE A 87 -6.31 -10.30 -3.48
C PHE A 87 -5.73 -11.57 -2.82
N ASP A 88 -5.32 -11.48 -1.56
CA ASP A 88 -4.86 -12.63 -0.78
C ASP A 88 -4.98 -12.33 0.73
N PHE A 89 -6.04 -12.84 1.36
CA PHE A 89 -6.31 -12.60 2.77
C PHE A 89 -5.23 -13.19 3.69
N ASP A 90 -4.70 -14.37 3.36
CA ASP A 90 -3.81 -15.12 4.24
C ASP A 90 -2.36 -14.64 4.14
N LYS A 91 -1.96 -14.10 2.98
CA LYS A 91 -0.59 -13.65 2.72
C LYS A 91 -0.40 -12.13 2.69
N THR A 92 -1.44 -11.36 2.98
CA THR A 92 -1.27 -9.91 3.17
C THR A 92 -0.48 -9.64 4.46
N ILE A 93 0.64 -8.94 4.34
CA ILE A 93 1.53 -8.56 5.45
C ILE A 93 1.56 -7.04 5.59
N SER A 94 1.57 -6.57 6.83
CA SER A 94 1.77 -5.15 7.13
C SER A 94 3.23 -4.87 7.44
N LEU A 95 3.83 -3.91 6.73
CA LEU A 95 5.12 -3.31 7.07
C LEU A 95 4.90 -1.90 7.60
N THR A 96 5.65 -1.52 8.65
CA THR A 96 5.65 -0.14 9.15
C THR A 96 6.91 0.56 8.73
N LEU A 97 6.73 1.52 7.81
CA LEU A 97 7.78 2.33 7.23
C LEU A 97 8.11 3.53 8.13
N GLY A 98 9.33 4.07 8.04
CA GLY A 98 9.79 5.26 8.77
C GLY A 98 10.24 5.02 10.21
N LEU A 99 10.25 3.78 10.70
CA LEU A 99 10.81 3.43 12.00
C LEU A 99 12.33 3.21 11.89
N PRO A 100 13.11 3.44 12.97
CA PRO A 100 14.56 3.17 12.98
C PRO A 100 14.90 1.66 13.04
N PHE A 101 13.91 0.79 12.87
CA PHE A 101 14.05 -0.66 12.84
C PHE A 101 12.93 -1.28 12.00
N LEU A 102 13.17 -2.48 11.47
CA LEU A 102 12.18 -3.24 10.71
C LEU A 102 11.04 -3.69 11.62
N ARG A 103 9.80 -3.35 11.25
CA ARG A 103 8.59 -3.88 11.89
C ARG A 103 7.62 -4.40 10.85
N ALA A 104 7.33 -5.69 10.95
CA ALA A 104 6.26 -6.36 10.21
C ALA A 104 5.19 -6.89 11.17
N SER A 105 4.00 -7.17 10.64
CA SER A 105 2.91 -7.79 11.37
C SER A 105 2.02 -8.59 10.43
N VAL A 106 1.36 -9.61 11.00
CA VAL A 106 0.19 -10.26 10.39
C VAL A 106 -0.96 -9.27 10.19
N ASP A 107 -1.84 -9.56 9.24
CA ASP A 107 -3.03 -8.74 8.90
C ASP A 107 -4.35 -9.32 9.45
N HIS A 108 -4.27 -10.33 10.33
CA HIS A 108 -5.41 -10.87 11.06
C HIS A 108 -5.49 -10.33 12.50
N GLY A 109 -6.69 -10.43 13.09
CA GLY A 109 -6.93 -10.07 14.49
C GLY A 109 -6.54 -11.17 15.49
N THR A 110 -7.02 -11.04 16.72
CA THR A 110 -6.66 -11.93 17.84
C THR A 110 -7.33 -13.31 17.80
N ALA A 111 -8.44 -13.45 17.07
CA ALA A 111 -9.20 -14.71 16.93
C ALA A 111 -9.46 -15.41 18.29
N PHE A 112 -9.97 -14.65 19.27
CA PHE A 112 -10.17 -15.14 20.64
C PHE A 112 -11.10 -16.36 20.74
N ASP A 113 -12.04 -16.48 19.82
CA ASP A 113 -12.99 -17.59 19.73
C ASP A 113 -12.30 -18.93 19.43
N ILE A 114 -11.10 -18.93 18.86
CA ILE A 114 -10.31 -20.14 18.56
C ILE A 114 -9.04 -20.30 19.41
N ALA A 115 -8.77 -19.36 20.32
CA ALA A 115 -7.60 -19.42 21.19
C ALA A 115 -7.58 -20.71 22.03
N GLY A 116 -6.45 -21.42 22.02
CA GLY A 116 -6.27 -22.69 22.74
C GLY A 116 -6.99 -23.89 22.11
N LYS A 117 -7.66 -23.73 20.96
CA LYS A 117 -8.38 -24.83 20.28
C LYS A 117 -7.55 -25.54 19.19
N ASN A 118 -6.33 -25.08 18.93
CA ASN A 118 -5.46 -25.59 17.87
C ASN A 118 -6.10 -25.52 16.45
N LEU A 119 -6.89 -24.46 16.20
CA LEU A 119 -7.58 -24.23 14.92
C LEU A 119 -6.97 -23.09 14.09
N ALA A 120 -6.09 -22.28 14.67
CA ALA A 120 -5.49 -21.14 13.99
C ALA A 120 -4.51 -21.61 12.89
N GLN A 121 -4.57 -20.96 11.72
CA GLN A 121 -3.61 -21.20 10.65
C GLN A 121 -2.38 -20.30 10.82
N ALA A 122 -1.19 -20.85 10.58
CA ALA A 122 0.07 -20.13 10.76
C ALA A 122 0.53 -19.37 9.50
N ILE A 123 -0.22 -19.42 8.39
CA ILE A 123 0.21 -18.93 7.07
C ILE A 123 0.66 -17.47 7.12
N SER A 124 -0.19 -16.56 7.62
CA SER A 124 0.14 -15.14 7.72
C SER A 124 1.36 -14.86 8.60
N MET A 125 1.52 -15.59 9.71
CA MET A 125 2.69 -15.45 10.58
C MET A 125 3.98 -15.88 9.87
N VAL A 126 3.94 -17.03 9.20
CA VAL A 126 5.08 -17.54 8.42
C VAL A 126 5.44 -16.57 7.30
N GLU A 127 4.45 -16.10 6.55
CA GLU A 127 4.64 -15.13 5.48
C GLU A 127 5.22 -13.80 6.02
N SER A 128 4.75 -13.33 7.19
CA SER A 128 5.27 -12.12 7.83
C SER A 128 6.76 -12.23 8.14
N VAL A 129 7.20 -13.39 8.64
CA VAL A 129 8.61 -13.68 8.91
C VAL A 129 9.43 -13.72 7.62
N ILE A 130 8.93 -14.42 6.59
CA ILE A 130 9.63 -14.54 5.29
C ILE A 130 9.80 -13.17 4.64
N VAL A 131 8.71 -12.40 4.49
CA VAL A 131 8.74 -11.05 3.93
C VAL A 131 9.69 -10.15 4.73
N SER A 132 9.72 -10.27 6.06
CA SER A 132 10.66 -9.51 6.89
C SER A 132 12.12 -9.84 6.57
N CYS A 133 12.45 -11.13 6.41
CA CYS A 133 13.80 -11.55 6.03
C CYS A 133 14.17 -11.04 4.63
N ASP A 134 13.26 -11.14 3.66
CA ASP A 134 13.50 -10.67 2.30
C ASP A 134 13.68 -9.15 2.27
N TYR A 135 12.81 -8.41 2.95
CA TYR A 135 12.89 -6.95 3.06
C TYR A 135 14.19 -6.50 3.74
N TRP A 136 14.60 -7.18 4.82
CA TRP A 136 15.88 -6.95 5.48
C TRP A 136 17.06 -7.14 4.53
N ASN A 137 17.06 -8.23 3.76
CA ASN A 137 18.13 -8.51 2.80
C ASN A 137 18.17 -7.48 1.69
N LEU A 138 17.03 -6.93 1.25
CA LEU A 138 16.99 -5.88 0.24
C LEU A 138 17.55 -4.55 0.78
N MET A 139 17.25 -4.18 2.02
CA MET A 139 17.76 -2.95 2.64
C MET A 139 19.28 -2.95 2.92
N ASN A 140 19.90 -4.13 3.00
CA ASN A 140 21.31 -4.30 3.36
C ASN A 140 22.21 -4.75 2.19
N LYS A 141 21.70 -4.69 0.96
CA LYS A 141 22.49 -4.88 -0.27
C LYS A 141 23.09 -3.56 -0.71
#